data_AF-A0A2D6ASM1-F1
#
_entry.id   AF-A0A2D6ASM1-F1
#
_cell.length_a   1.000
_cell.length_b   1.000
_cell.length_c   1.000
_cell.angle_alpha   90.00
_cell.angle_beta   90.00
_cell.angle_gamma   90.00
#
_symmetry.space_group_name_H-M   'P 1'
#
loop_
_entity.id
_entity.type
_entity.pdbx_description
1 polymer ?
#
loop_
_entity_poly.entity_id
_entity_poly.type
_entity_poly.pdbx_seq_one_letter_code
_entity_poly.pdbx_strand_id
1 'polypeptide(L)'
;MKDVDQKISRADMADRFIDLANEFTKTESKERIGAAFMFAAARYNAFEAFSKSTNLTNDKEDAINWYTREYRRMLEANVDDLIQTMK
;
A
#
# COMPACT_ATOMS: atom_id res chain seq x y z
N MET A 1 22.02 -26.71 6.27
CA MET A 1 21.89 -25.39 6.91
C MET A 1 21.67 -24.40 5.78
N LYS A 2 20.43 -23.98 5.52
CA LYS A 2 20.12 -22.99 4.48
C LYS A 2 19.81 -21.66 5.18
N ASP A 3 20.72 -20.75 4.91
CA ASP A 3 20.78 -19.30 5.13
C ASP A 3 19.73 -18.60 6.00
N VAL A 4 20.32 -17.88 6.94
CA VAL A 4 19.80 -16.85 7.84
C VAL A 4 18.96 -15.80 7.08
N ASP A 5 17.67 -15.74 7.42
CA ASP A 5 16.84 -14.51 7.50
C ASP A 5 16.99 -13.46 6.39
N GLN A 6 16.72 -13.83 5.12
CA GLN A 6 16.65 -12.85 4.04
C GLN A 6 15.33 -12.06 4.12
N LYS A 7 15.41 -10.77 4.44
CA LYS A 7 14.24 -9.86 4.45
C LYS A 7 13.61 -9.79 3.07
N ILE A 8 12.29 -9.97 3.02
CA ILE A 8 11.49 -9.81 1.81
C ILE A 8 11.54 -8.33 1.38
N SER A 9 11.76 -8.07 0.09
CA SER A 9 11.81 -6.68 -0.40
C SER A 9 10.42 -6.04 -0.39
N ARG A 10 10.37 -4.70 -0.45
CA ARG A 10 9.08 -3.97 -0.52
C ARG A 10 8.32 -4.30 -1.81
N ALA A 11 9.04 -4.50 -2.92
CA ALA A 11 8.46 -4.88 -4.20
C ALA A 11 7.84 -6.28 -4.11
N ASP A 12 8.58 -7.27 -3.60
CA ASP A 12 8.06 -8.63 -3.45
C ASP A 12 6.84 -8.69 -2.50
N MET A 13 6.81 -7.86 -1.45
CA MET A 13 5.63 -7.75 -0.59
C MET A 13 4.43 -7.12 -1.34
N ALA A 14 4.67 -6.08 -2.12
CA ALA A 14 3.63 -5.43 -2.92
C ALA A 14 3.05 -6.37 -3.98
N ASP A 15 3.90 -7.13 -4.68
CA ASP A 15 3.50 -8.12 -5.68
C ASP A 15 2.59 -9.18 -5.05
N ARG A 16 2.93 -9.67 -3.87
CA ARG A 16 2.08 -10.63 -3.14
C ARG A 16 0.71 -10.06 -2.76
N PHE A 17 0.61 -8.75 -2.48
CA PHE A 17 -0.69 -8.10 -2.25
C PHE A 17 -1.48 -7.95 -3.55
N ILE A 18 -0.80 -7.64 -4.66
CA ILE A 18 -1.40 -7.54 -5.99
C ILE A 18 -1.90 -8.91 -6.46
N ASP A 19 -1.16 -9.99 -6.23
CA ASP A 19 -1.59 -11.36 -6.54
C ASP A 19 -2.90 -11.69 -5.83
N LEU A 20 -3.02 -11.34 -4.54
CA LEU A 20 -4.28 -11.49 -3.81
C LEU A 20 -5.40 -10.61 -4.37
N ALA A 21 -5.08 -9.38 -4.79
CA ALA A 21 -6.06 -8.50 -5.43
C ALA A 21 -6.56 -9.07 -6.77
N ASN A 22 -5.68 -9.70 -7.54
CA ASN A 22 -5.99 -10.36 -8.80
C ASN A 22 -6.90 -11.57 -8.59
N GLU A 23 -6.79 -12.28 -7.46
CA GLU A 23 -7.72 -13.38 -7.15
C GLU A 23 -9.17 -12.90 -7.03
N PHE A 24 -9.41 -11.67 -6.56
CA PHE A 24 -10.76 -11.09 -6.47
C PHE A 24 -11.36 -10.74 -7.83
N THR A 25 -10.57 -10.62 -8.91
CA THR A 25 -11.11 -10.30 -10.25
C THR A 25 -11.99 -11.41 -10.81
N LYS A 26 -11.98 -12.59 -10.17
CA LYS A 26 -12.88 -13.71 -10.50
C LYS A 26 -14.34 -13.39 -10.17
N THR A 27 -14.61 -12.49 -9.24
CA THR A 27 -15.96 -12.19 -8.73
C THR A 27 -16.27 -10.70 -8.61
N GLU A 28 -15.27 -9.83 -8.58
CA GLU A 28 -15.42 -8.40 -8.33
C GLU A 28 -14.85 -7.55 -9.47
N SER A 29 -15.38 -6.34 -9.65
CA SER A 29 -14.86 -5.38 -10.62
C SER A 29 -13.54 -4.76 -10.16
N LYS A 30 -12.70 -4.32 -11.11
CA LYS A 30 -11.40 -3.69 -10.80
C LYS A 30 -11.57 -2.43 -9.94
N GLU A 31 -12.65 -1.68 -10.13
CA GLU A 31 -12.98 -0.48 -9.35
C GLU A 31 -13.26 -0.85 -7.88
N ARG A 32 -14.03 -1.93 -7.64
CA ARG A 32 -14.32 -2.41 -6.28
C ARG A 32 -13.08 -2.95 -5.59
N ILE A 33 -12.25 -3.69 -6.32
CA ILE A 33 -10.98 -4.22 -5.82
C ILE A 33 -10.03 -3.07 -5.47
N GLY A 34 -9.90 -2.07 -6.35
CA GLY A 34 -9.09 -0.89 -6.09
C GLY A 34 -9.55 -0.11 -4.85
N ALA A 35 -10.86 0.08 -4.68
CA ALA A 35 -11.42 0.70 -3.48
C ALA A 35 -11.14 -0.10 -2.20
N ALA A 36 -11.29 -1.43 -2.26
CA ALA A 36 -10.97 -2.32 -1.14
C ALA A 36 -9.48 -2.28 -0.79
N PHE A 37 -8.61 -2.21 -1.80
CA PHE A 37 -7.16 -2.14 -1.63
C PHE A 37 -6.73 -0.84 -0.96
N MET A 38 -7.28 0.31 -1.39
CA MET A 38 -7.07 1.60 -0.73
C MET A 38 -7.52 1.57 0.74
N PHE A 39 -8.68 0.96 1.02
CA PHE A 39 -9.18 0.84 2.38
C PHE A 39 -8.29 -0.07 3.25
N ALA A 40 -7.79 -1.19 2.70
CA ALA A 40 -6.86 -2.08 3.38
C ALA A 40 -5.55 -1.36 3.75
N ALA A 41 -4.96 -0.62 2.79
CA ALA A 41 -3.77 0.17 3.02
C ALA A 41 -3.99 1.23 4.11
N ALA A 42 -5.11 1.94 4.08
CA ALA A 42 -5.45 2.94 5.10
C ALA A 42 -5.53 2.32 6.51
N ARG A 43 -6.16 1.14 6.66
CA ARG A 43 -6.26 0.44 7.95
C ARG A 43 -4.91 -0.02 8.47
N TYR A 44 -4.07 -0.57 7.59
CA TYR A 44 -2.73 -1.02 7.98
C TYR A 44 -1.84 0.16 8.40
N ASN A 45 -1.86 1.25 7.64
CA ASN A 45 -1.09 2.44 7.95
C ASN A 45 -1.56 3.14 9.23
N ALA A 46 -2.87 3.16 9.50
CA ALA A 46 -3.39 3.67 10.78
C ALA A 46 -2.91 2.83 11.98
N PHE A 47 -2.85 1.51 11.83
CA PHE A 47 -2.31 0.62 12.85
C PHE A 47 -0.79 0.80 13.04
N GLU A 48 -0.06 1.00 11.95
CA GLU A 48 1.38 1.30 11.97
C GLU A 48 1.66 2.62 12.71
N ALA A 49 0.88 3.67 12.43
CA ALA A 49 0.95 4.96 13.13
C ALA A 49 0.67 4.79 14.63
N PHE A 50 -0.38 4.06 14.98
CA PHE A 50 -0.71 3.73 16.36
C PHE A 50 0.46 3.01 17.06
N SER A 51 1.10 2.04 16.38
CA SER A 51 2.20 1.25 16.97
C SER A 51 3.45 2.07 17.32
N LYS A 52 3.62 3.25 16.71
CA LYS A 52 4.76 4.16 16.92
C LYS A 52 4.44 5.35 17.83
N SER A 53 3.16 5.61 18.07
CA SER A 53 2.71 6.80 18.78
C SER A 53 2.50 6.52 20.26
N THR A 54 2.94 7.46 21.12
CA THR A 54 2.58 7.46 22.55
C THR A 54 1.22 8.12 22.79
N ASN A 55 0.76 8.97 21.85
CA ASN A 55 -0.56 9.60 21.87
C ASN A 55 -1.02 9.90 20.44
N LEU A 56 -1.77 8.97 19.85
CA LEU A 56 -2.22 9.09 18.46
C LEU A 56 -3.15 10.29 18.24
N THR A 57 -3.80 10.82 19.29
CA THR A 57 -4.63 12.03 19.18
C THR A 57 -3.78 13.24 18.81
N ASN A 58 -2.58 13.36 19.38
CA ASN A 58 -1.66 14.46 19.06
C ASN A 58 -0.99 14.25 17.69
N ASP A 59 -0.68 13.01 17.34
CA ASP A 59 0.07 12.68 16.12
C ASP A 59 -0.84 12.48 14.89
N LYS A 60 -2.15 12.56 15.05
CA LYS A 60 -3.14 12.19 14.02
C LYS A 60 -2.92 12.92 12.69
N GLU A 61 -2.82 14.24 12.72
CA GLU A 61 -2.71 15.06 11.51
C GLU A 61 -1.38 14.80 10.80
N ASP A 62 -0.29 14.68 11.56
CA ASP A 62 1.04 14.37 11.03
C ASP A 62 1.07 12.99 10.36
N ALA A 63 0.44 11.98 10.99
CA ALA A 63 0.30 10.66 10.41
C ALA A 63 -0.50 10.70 9.09
N ILE A 64 -1.68 11.34 9.08
CA ILE A 64 -2.51 11.47 7.88
C ILE A 64 -1.75 12.18 6.76
N ASN A 65 -1.08 13.28 7.05
CA ASN A 65 -0.30 14.03 6.08
C ASN A 65 0.87 13.21 5.52
N TRP A 66 1.55 12.43 6.37
CA TRP A 66 2.63 11.56 5.94
C TRP A 66 2.16 10.49 4.95
N TYR A 67 1.17 9.67 5.33
CA TYR A 67 0.74 8.56 4.47
C TYR A 67 0.05 9.03 3.18
N THR A 68 -0.74 10.10 3.23
CA THR A 68 -1.41 10.62 2.03
C THR A 68 -0.42 11.22 1.04
N ARG A 69 0.60 11.94 1.51
CA ARG A 69 1.68 12.43 0.65
C ARG A 69 2.43 11.27 -0.01
N GLU A 70 2.76 10.24 0.76
CA GLU A 70 3.55 9.14 0.24
C GLU A 70 2.76 8.24 -0.72
N TYR A 71 1.48 8.01 -0.43
CA TYR A 71 0.58 7.34 -1.37
C TYR A 71 0.46 8.12 -2.68
N ARG A 72 0.29 9.45 -2.62
CA ARG A 72 0.23 10.30 -3.81
C ARG A 72 1.50 10.15 -4.65
N ARG A 73 2.68 10.27 -4.04
CA ARG A 73 3.97 10.14 -4.73
C ARG A 73 4.12 8.79 -5.44
N MET A 74 3.72 7.70 -4.78
CA MET A 74 3.78 6.35 -5.38
C MET A 74 2.78 6.19 -6.52
N LEU A 75 1.55 6.70 -6.35
CA LEU A 75 0.51 6.63 -7.36
C LEU A 75 0.91 7.42 -8.63
N GLU A 76 1.41 8.64 -8.46
CA GLU A 76 1.90 9.49 -9.56
C GLU A 76 2.99 8.76 -10.37
N ALA A 77 4.00 8.21 -9.69
CA ALA A 77 5.07 7.46 -10.36
C ALA A 77 4.54 6.27 -11.18
N ASN A 78 3.61 5.48 -10.62
CA ASN A 78 3.05 4.33 -11.35
C ASN A 78 2.16 4.76 -12.53
N VAL A 79 1.42 5.86 -12.40
CA VAL A 79 0.62 6.42 -13.50
C VAL A 79 1.55 6.91 -14.61
N ASP A 80 2.63 7.60 -14.27
CA ASP A 80 3.63 8.07 -15.24
C ASP A 80 4.28 6.89 -15.99
N ASP A 81 4.62 5.81 -15.29
CA ASP A 81 5.17 4.59 -15.91
C ASP A 81 4.18 3.93 -16.89
N LEU A 82 2.90 3.88 -16.52
CA LEU A 82 1.85 3.37 -17.41
C LEU A 82 1.66 4.28 -18.64
N ILE A 83 1.67 5.60 -18.47
CA ILE A 83 1.61 6.57 -19.58
C ILE A 83 2.80 6.38 -20.53
N GLN A 84 4.00 6.14 -20.00
CA GLN A 84 5.18 5.87 -20.82
C GLN A 84 5.04 4.56 -21.62
N THR A 85 4.46 3.53 -21.02
CA THR A 85 4.25 2.21 -21.65
C THR A 85 3.19 2.23 -22.75
N MET A 86 2.29 3.23 -22.74
CA MET A 86 1.27 3.41 -23.79
C MET A 86 1.80 4.03 -25.09
N LYS A 87 3.03 4.55 -25.10
CA LYS A 87 3.66 5.17 -26.28
C LYS A 87 4.42 4.14 -27.11
#